data_AF-A0A6M5JIX1-F1
#
_entry.id   AF-A0A6M5JIX1-F1
#
_cell.length_a   1.000
_cell.length_b   1.000
_cell.length_c   1.000
_cell.angle_alpha   90.00
_cell.angle_beta   90.00
_cell.angle_gamma   90.00
#
_symmetry.space_group_name_H-M   'P 1'
#
loop_
_entity.id
_entity.type
_entity.pdbx_description
1 polymer ?
#
loop_
_entity_poly.entity_id
_entity_poly.type
_entity_poly.pdbx_seq_one_letter_code
_entity_poly.pdbx_strand_id
1 'polypeptide(L)'
;MTPVELILARKTHLARLANAKGAAGESHVIATASEWISRPKGASLKLLLEELARTGIHIKPSSFDAIAVTESVDFGDPLSIRSVLDQMIFIEIKTANQGRVKAGFGGFFFALTENEISAADQLGSRHQVALFNKVTGELLITDIPSILARSRSTTWQVSVQL
;
A
#
# COMPACT_ATOMS: atom_id res chain seq x y z
N MET A 1 -14.53 -3.06 -37.39
CA MET A 1 -13.45 -2.80 -36.43
C MET A 1 -12.14 -3.06 -37.14
N THR A 2 -11.34 -2.02 -37.38
CA THR A 2 -10.07 -2.12 -38.09
C THR A 2 -8.93 -2.46 -37.13
N PRO A 3 -7.79 -3.00 -37.61
CA PRO A 3 -6.63 -3.29 -36.76
C PRO A 3 -6.12 -2.07 -35.97
N VAL A 4 -6.25 -0.87 -36.53
CA VAL A 4 -5.87 0.39 -35.88
C VAL A 4 -6.81 0.73 -34.71
N GLU A 5 -8.11 0.54 -34.89
CA GLU A 5 -9.12 0.71 -33.83
C GLU A 5 -8.91 -0.29 -32.69
N LEU A 6 -8.50 -1.52 -33.00
CA LEU A 6 -8.18 -2.54 -32.00
C LEU A 6 -6.94 -2.15 -31.18
N ILE A 7 -5.90 -1.61 -31.82
CA ILE A 7 -4.69 -1.12 -31.14
C ILE A 7 -5.00 0.07 -30.25
N LEU A 8 -5.85 1.00 -30.70
CA LEU A 8 -6.31 2.13 -29.90
C LEU A 8 -7.15 1.67 -28.71
N ALA A 9 -8.13 0.80 -28.91
CA ALA A 9 -8.93 0.23 -27.83
C ALA A 9 -8.07 -0.51 -26.80
N ARG A 10 -7.05 -1.24 -27.26
CA ARG A 10 -6.08 -1.94 -26.40
C ARG A 10 -5.19 -0.96 -25.65
N LYS A 11 -4.71 0.12 -26.27
CA LYS A 11 -3.96 1.20 -25.58
C LYS A 11 -4.82 1.91 -24.54
N THR A 12 -6.09 2.19 -24.82
CA THR A 12 -7.02 2.81 -23.88
C THR A 12 -7.37 1.87 -22.73
N HIS A 13 -7.54 0.58 -23.00
CA HIS A 13 -7.78 -0.44 -21.99
C HIS A 13 -6.54 -0.69 -21.11
N LEU A 14 -5.35 -0.74 -21.71
CA LEU A 14 -4.08 -0.82 -20.99
C LEU A 14 -3.80 0.46 -20.21
N ALA A 15 -4.15 1.65 -20.70
CA ALA A 15 -4.05 2.90 -19.94
C ALA A 15 -5.05 2.96 -18.77
N ARG A 16 -6.19 2.27 -18.88
CA ARG A 16 -7.16 2.07 -17.79
C ARG A 16 -6.63 1.09 -16.72
N LEU A 17 -5.83 0.10 -17.11
CA LEU A 17 -5.27 -0.93 -16.24
C LEU A 17 -3.85 -0.61 -15.72
N ALA A 18 -3.09 0.23 -16.44
CA ALA A 18 -1.72 0.57 -16.10
C ALA A 18 -1.70 1.54 -14.93
N ASN A 19 -1.12 1.05 -13.84
CA ASN A 19 -0.90 1.67 -12.54
C ASN A 19 -0.01 2.94 -12.57
N ALA A 20 0.00 3.73 -13.63
CA ALA A 20 0.60 5.08 -13.59
C ALA A 20 -0.18 6.00 -12.61
N LYS A 21 -1.47 5.72 -12.38
CA LYS A 21 -2.27 6.43 -11.38
C LYS A 21 -2.00 5.96 -9.95
N GLY A 22 -1.50 4.74 -9.72
CA GLY A 22 -1.25 4.18 -8.38
C GLY A 22 -0.22 5.00 -7.61
N ALA A 23 1.01 5.04 -8.15
CA ALA A 23 2.13 5.80 -7.58
C ALA A 23 1.85 7.31 -7.42
N ALA A 24 1.13 7.92 -8.36
CA ALA A 24 0.70 9.33 -8.23
C ALA A 24 -0.34 9.52 -7.11
N GLY A 25 -1.15 8.50 -6.84
CA GLY A 25 -2.07 8.47 -5.71
C GLY A 25 -1.36 8.32 -4.38
N GLU A 26 -0.45 7.35 -4.29
CA GLU A 26 0.40 7.13 -3.12
C GLU A 26 1.14 8.42 -2.73
N SER A 27 1.79 9.06 -3.71
CA SER A 27 2.54 10.31 -3.48
C SER A 27 1.65 11.45 -2.97
N HIS A 28 0.41 11.55 -3.45
CA HIS A 28 -0.54 12.57 -3.00
C HIS A 28 -1.04 12.31 -1.56
N VAL A 29 -1.28 11.05 -1.21
CA VAL A 29 -1.70 10.66 0.15
C VAL A 29 -0.58 10.95 1.15
N ILE A 30 0.64 10.54 0.82
CA ILE A 30 1.81 10.79 1.66
C ILE A 30 2.06 12.29 1.81
N ALA A 31 1.89 13.08 0.75
CA ALA A 31 2.00 14.54 0.83
C ALA A 31 0.91 15.19 1.70
N THR A 32 -0.24 14.54 1.87
CA THR A 32 -1.36 15.03 2.68
C THR A 32 -1.21 14.61 4.15
N ALA A 33 -0.57 13.47 4.42
CA ALA A 33 -0.26 12.99 5.76
C ALA A 33 1.16 13.40 6.16
N SER A 34 1.31 14.57 6.80
CA SER A 34 2.60 15.20 7.13
C SER A 34 3.58 14.33 7.95
N GLU A 35 3.10 13.26 8.58
CA GLU A 35 3.89 12.35 9.41
C GLU A 35 4.29 11.06 8.67
N TRP A 36 3.92 10.91 7.40
CA TRP A 36 4.22 9.71 6.62
C TRP A 36 5.46 9.92 5.76
N ILE A 37 6.38 8.98 5.87
CA ILE A 37 7.58 8.91 5.06
C ILE A 37 7.35 7.84 3.99
N SER A 38 7.61 8.15 2.73
CA SER A 38 7.57 7.14 1.67
C SER A 38 8.51 5.98 2.00
N ARG A 39 8.12 4.75 1.64
CA ARG A 39 8.96 3.57 1.78
C ARG A 39 10.39 3.87 1.31
N PRO A 40 11.41 3.65 2.16
CA PRO A 40 12.81 3.81 1.78
C PRO A 40 13.15 2.97 0.54
N LYS A 41 14.25 3.29 -0.15
CA LYS A 41 14.68 2.57 -1.36
C LYS A 41 16.11 2.07 -1.23
N GLY A 42 16.47 1.09 -2.06
CA GLY A 42 17.85 0.60 -2.16
C GLY A 42 18.41 0.12 -0.83
N ALA A 43 19.60 0.62 -0.47
CA ALA A 43 20.31 0.22 0.75
C ALA A 43 19.51 0.55 2.03
N SER A 44 18.85 1.70 2.07
CA SER A 44 18.05 2.12 3.23
C SER A 44 16.88 1.19 3.51
N LEU A 45 16.21 0.72 2.45
CA LEU A 45 15.15 -0.28 2.58
C LEU A 45 15.68 -1.61 3.10
N LYS A 46 16.84 -2.03 2.57
CA LYS A 46 17.48 -3.27 3.01
C LYS A 46 17.83 -3.21 4.50
N LEU A 47 18.41 -2.10 4.97
CA LEU A 47 18.73 -1.89 6.38
C LEU A 47 17.49 -1.95 7.26
N LEU A 48 16.40 -1.26 6.88
CA LEU A 48 15.14 -1.33 7.62
C LEU A 48 14.62 -2.77 7.76
N LEU A 49 14.62 -3.55 6.68
CA LEU A 49 14.16 -4.93 6.70
C LEU A 49 15.09 -5.85 7.48
N GLU A 50 16.40 -5.62 7.46
CA GLU A 50 17.37 -6.35 8.28
C GLU A 50 17.15 -6.07 9.78
N GLU A 51 16.93 -4.82 10.15
CA GLU A 51 16.67 -4.44 11.54
C GLU A 51 15.32 -4.97 12.05
N LEU A 52 14.30 -4.99 11.18
CA LEU A 52 13.02 -5.64 11.48
C LEU A 52 13.16 -7.16 11.62
N ALA A 53 13.98 -7.80 10.77
CA ALA A 53 14.26 -9.23 10.86
C ALA A 53 14.98 -9.61 12.17
N ARG A 54 15.80 -8.71 12.75
CA ARG A 54 16.43 -8.95 14.05
C ARG A 54 15.42 -9.04 15.20
N THR A 55 14.24 -8.44 15.05
CA THR A 55 13.13 -8.59 16.02
C THR A 55 12.24 -9.80 15.73
N GLY A 56 12.61 -10.64 14.76
CA GLY A 56 11.84 -11.82 14.34
C GLY A 56 10.71 -11.52 13.34
N ILE A 57 10.63 -10.29 12.82
CA ILE A 57 9.58 -9.87 11.87
C ILE A 57 10.16 -9.87 10.45
N HIS A 58 9.60 -10.70 9.57
CA HIS A 58 10.05 -10.91 8.20
C HIS A 58 8.97 -10.53 7.19
N ILE A 59 8.96 -9.26 6.76
CA ILE A 59 8.02 -8.77 5.74
C ILE A 59 8.73 -8.51 4.40
N LYS A 60 7.96 -8.48 3.31
CA LYS A 60 8.48 -8.15 1.98
C LYS A 60 8.49 -6.64 1.73
N PRO A 61 9.44 -6.11 0.92
CA PRO A 61 9.41 -4.73 0.43
C PRO A 61 8.05 -4.27 -0.08
N SER A 62 7.33 -5.15 -0.77
CA SER A 62 6.06 -4.87 -1.44
C SER A 62 4.84 -4.91 -0.52
N SER A 63 5.01 -5.01 0.80
CA SER A 63 3.90 -5.15 1.76
C SER A 63 3.45 -3.83 2.40
N PHE A 64 4.11 -2.72 2.06
CA PHE A 64 3.80 -1.39 2.56
C PHE A 64 4.33 -0.34 1.58
N ASP A 65 3.73 0.85 1.54
CA ASP A 65 4.13 1.96 0.67
C ASP A 65 4.72 3.14 1.45
N ALA A 66 4.37 3.27 2.73
CA ALA A 66 4.81 4.35 3.60
C ALA A 66 5.05 3.85 5.04
N ILE A 67 5.72 4.69 5.83
CA ILE A 67 5.96 4.48 7.25
C ILE A 67 5.52 5.74 7.97
N ALA A 68 4.67 5.60 8.99
CA ALA A 68 4.45 6.66 9.97
C ALA A 68 5.34 6.42 11.19
N VAL A 69 6.02 7.48 11.62
CA VAL A 69 6.86 7.50 12.81
C VAL A 69 6.87 8.92 13.36
N THR A 70 6.75 9.06 14.67
CA THR A 70 6.69 10.33 15.38
C THR A 70 8.06 11.02 15.46
N GLU A 71 9.11 10.21 15.52
CA GLU A 71 10.49 10.66 15.65
C GLU A 71 11.21 10.65 14.30
N SER A 72 12.18 11.55 14.15
CA SER A 72 13.04 11.57 12.96
C SER A 72 13.90 10.30 12.91
N VAL A 73 13.97 9.68 11.74
CA VAL A 73 14.76 8.46 11.52
C VAL A 73 15.70 8.63 10.33
N ASP A 74 16.96 8.25 10.51
CA ASP A 74 17.92 8.08 9.42
C ASP A 74 17.92 6.61 8.98
N PHE A 75 17.28 6.32 7.84
CA PHE A 75 17.27 4.96 7.27
C PHE A 75 18.63 4.52 6.70
N GLY A 76 19.66 5.37 6.73
CA GLY A 76 21.05 5.00 6.47
C GLY A 76 21.80 4.48 7.69
N ASP A 77 21.26 4.69 8.90
CA ASP A 77 21.88 4.29 10.16
C ASP A 77 21.06 3.21 10.89
N PRO A 78 21.59 1.98 11.03
CA PRO A 78 20.93 0.92 11.78
C PRO A 78 20.59 1.29 13.23
N LEU A 79 21.40 2.11 13.90
CA LEU A 79 21.13 2.51 15.28
C LEU A 79 19.93 3.46 15.37
N SER A 80 19.87 4.45 14.47
CA SER A 80 18.69 5.33 14.33
C SER A 80 17.42 4.55 13.99
N ILE A 81 17.48 3.53 13.12
CA ILE A 81 16.32 2.69 12.83
C ILE A 81 15.87 1.96 14.09
N ARG A 82 16.79 1.30 14.81
CA ARG A 82 16.48 0.51 16.01
C ARG A 82 15.81 1.33 17.10
N SER A 83 16.24 2.58 17.31
CA SER A 83 15.74 3.40 18.42
C SER A 83 14.26 3.75 18.31
N VAL A 84 13.69 3.71 17.10
CA VAL A 84 12.29 4.05 16.84
C VAL A 84 11.51 2.90 16.18
N LEU A 85 12.15 1.74 15.99
CA LEU A 85 11.61 0.65 15.18
C LEU A 85 10.28 0.16 15.73
N ASP A 86 10.11 0.06 17.04
CA ASP A 86 8.89 -0.38 17.72
C ASP A 86 7.72 0.59 17.57
N GLN A 87 8.01 1.88 17.34
CA GLN A 87 7.02 2.94 17.12
C GLN A 87 6.59 3.07 15.64
N MET A 88 7.32 2.45 14.71
CA MET A 88 7.01 2.53 13.29
C MET A 88 5.71 1.80 12.94
N ILE A 89 4.82 2.50 12.23
CA ILE A 89 3.62 1.95 11.61
C ILE A 89 3.87 1.84 10.10
N PHE A 90 3.75 0.63 9.56
CA PHE A 90 3.87 0.33 8.15
C PHE A 90 2.50 0.48 7.49
N ILE A 91 2.44 1.27 6.42
CA ILE A 91 1.19 1.69 5.80
C ILE A 91 1.16 1.23 4.35
N GLU A 92 0.18 0.41 4.02
CA GLU A 92 -0.18 0.05 2.65
C GLU A 92 -1.23 1.02 2.11
N ILE A 93 -1.02 1.62 0.93
CA ILE A 93 -1.93 2.64 0.39
C ILE A 93 -2.74 2.05 -0.76
N LYS A 94 -4.05 1.88 -0.56
CA LYS A 94 -4.99 1.49 -1.63
C LYS A 94 -5.77 2.70 -2.09
N THR A 95 -5.67 3.00 -3.39
CA THR A 95 -6.35 4.18 -3.94
C THR A 95 -7.55 3.83 -4.82
N ALA A 96 -8.64 4.58 -4.64
CA ALA A 96 -9.84 4.56 -5.45
C ALA A 96 -9.92 5.81 -6.33
N ASN A 97 -10.42 5.66 -7.55
CA ASN A 97 -10.60 6.75 -8.50
C ASN A 97 -11.95 6.67 -9.25
N GLN A 98 -12.85 5.81 -8.77
CA GLN A 98 -14.10 5.49 -9.44
C GLN A 98 -15.23 6.27 -8.76
N GLY A 99 -16.02 7.04 -9.53
CA GLY A 99 -17.13 7.83 -8.98
C GLY A 99 -18.25 7.01 -8.33
N ARG A 100 -18.28 5.68 -8.53
CA ARG A 100 -19.23 4.76 -7.89
C ARG A 100 -18.88 4.40 -6.44
N VAL A 101 -17.69 4.76 -5.97
CA VAL A 101 -17.25 4.47 -4.60
C VAL A 101 -17.97 5.42 -3.67
N LYS A 102 -18.79 4.85 -2.78
CA LYS A 102 -19.54 5.61 -1.78
C LYS A 102 -18.63 6.02 -0.62
N ALA A 103 -19.11 6.97 0.19
CA ALA A 103 -18.48 7.31 1.47
C ALA A 103 -18.23 6.04 2.31
N GLY A 104 -17.12 6.01 3.04
CA GLY A 104 -16.64 4.82 3.76
C GLY A 104 -16.19 3.69 2.84
N PHE A 105 -15.86 4.00 1.58
CA PHE A 105 -15.42 3.05 0.55
C PHE A 105 -16.42 1.94 0.19
N GLY A 106 -17.71 2.18 0.41
CA GLY A 106 -18.77 1.24 0.05
C GLY A 106 -18.78 0.92 -1.45
N GLY A 107 -18.75 -0.38 -1.79
CA GLY A 107 -18.80 -0.87 -3.17
C GLY A 107 -17.45 -0.85 -3.91
N PHE A 108 -16.36 -0.50 -3.22
CA PHE A 108 -15.00 -0.67 -3.73
C PHE A 108 -14.51 -2.10 -3.51
N PHE A 109 -13.75 -2.61 -4.48
CA PHE A 109 -13.12 -3.93 -4.40
C PHE A 109 -11.62 -3.71 -4.17
N PHE A 110 -11.11 -4.20 -3.04
CA PHE A 110 -9.70 -4.17 -2.72
C PHE A 110 -9.07 -5.50 -3.12
N ALA A 111 -7.87 -5.45 -3.68
CA ALA A 111 -7.00 -6.62 -3.78
C ALA A 111 -6.03 -6.57 -2.61
N LEU A 112 -5.96 -7.67 -1.85
CA LEU A 112 -4.95 -7.91 -0.83
C LEU A 112 -3.99 -8.97 -1.35
N THR A 113 -2.69 -8.73 -1.20
CA THR A 113 -1.67 -9.73 -1.55
C THR A 113 -1.33 -10.61 -0.35
N GLU A 114 -0.80 -11.81 -0.60
CA GLU A 114 -0.31 -12.68 0.48
C GLU A 114 0.77 -12.00 1.33
N ASN A 115 1.62 -11.18 0.71
CA ASN A 115 2.64 -10.43 1.41
C ASN A 115 2.05 -9.38 2.36
N GLU A 116 0.97 -8.71 1.98
CA GLU A 116 0.24 -7.76 2.84
C GLU A 116 -0.41 -8.48 4.02
N ILE A 117 -1.06 -9.62 3.78
CA ILE A 117 -1.68 -10.43 4.84
C ILE A 117 -0.61 -10.93 5.83
N SER A 118 0.48 -11.50 5.31
CA SER A 118 1.59 -11.98 6.14
C SER A 118 2.28 -10.86 6.93
N ALA A 119 2.39 -9.66 6.36
CA ALA A 119 2.92 -8.50 7.08
C ALA A 119 1.98 -8.07 8.22
N ALA A 120 0.67 -8.05 7.98
CA ALA A 120 -0.31 -7.71 9.01
C ALA A 120 -0.30 -8.72 10.18
N ASP A 121 -0.18 -10.02 9.89
CA ASP A 121 -0.11 -11.05 10.93
C ASP A 121 1.14 -10.89 11.83
N GLN A 122 2.27 -10.49 11.24
CA GLN A 122 3.53 -10.33 11.98
C GLN A 122 3.65 -8.99 12.70
N LEU A 123 3.16 -7.90 12.10
CA LEU A 123 3.25 -6.54 12.66
C LEU A 123 2.07 -6.20 13.57
N GLY A 124 0.94 -6.91 13.46
CA GLY A 124 -0.28 -6.63 14.21
C GLY A 124 -0.78 -5.20 13.98
N SER A 125 -0.98 -4.44 15.05
CA SER A 125 -1.46 -3.05 14.99
C SER A 125 -0.50 -2.08 14.30
N ARG A 126 0.76 -2.49 14.09
CA ARG A 126 1.78 -1.71 13.37
C ARG A 126 1.70 -1.85 11.86
N HIS A 127 0.76 -2.62 11.33
CA HIS A 127 0.44 -2.63 9.91
C HIS A 127 -0.95 -2.03 9.69
N GLN A 128 -1.01 -0.93 8.94
CA GLN A 128 -2.25 -0.24 8.62
C GLN A 128 -2.47 -0.17 7.11
N VAL A 129 -3.73 -0.09 6.71
CA VAL A 129 -4.15 0.09 5.33
C VAL A 129 -4.83 1.44 5.21
N ALA A 130 -4.26 2.31 4.39
CA ALA A 130 -4.79 3.62 4.06
C ALA A 130 -5.61 3.55 2.76
N LEU A 131 -6.92 3.72 2.88
CA LEU A 131 -7.82 3.78 1.74
C LEU A 131 -8.02 5.23 1.36
N PHE A 132 -7.68 5.59 0.12
CA PHE A 132 -7.80 6.97 -0.34
C PHE A 132 -8.63 7.09 -1.61
N ASN A 133 -9.68 7.91 -1.58
CA ASN A 133 -10.50 8.21 -2.74
C ASN A 133 -10.06 9.51 -3.41
N LYS A 134 -9.44 9.41 -4.58
CA LYS A 134 -8.93 10.57 -5.35
C LYS A 134 -10.03 11.50 -5.85
N VAL A 135 -11.28 11.02 -5.92
CA VAL A 135 -12.41 11.82 -6.42
C VAL A 135 -12.97 12.69 -5.29
N THR A 136 -13.12 12.12 -4.09
CA THR A 136 -13.72 12.83 -2.94
C THR A 136 -12.68 13.42 -1.99
N GLY A 137 -11.42 12.99 -2.07
CA GLY A 137 -10.37 13.30 -1.10
C GLY A 137 -10.49 12.52 0.22
N GLU A 138 -11.45 11.60 0.32
CA GLU A 138 -11.69 10.84 1.56
C GLU A 138 -10.52 9.88 1.84
N LEU A 139 -10.01 9.93 3.08
CA LEU A 139 -9.00 9.03 3.61
C LEU A 139 -9.60 8.22 4.77
N LEU A 140 -9.50 6.90 4.70
CA LEU A 140 -9.90 5.99 5.76
C LEU A 140 -8.71 5.09 6.14
N ILE A 141 -8.31 5.15 7.40
CA ILE A 141 -7.33 4.24 7.98
C ILE A 141 -8.05 3.03 8.57
N THR A 142 -7.57 1.84 8.26
CA THR A 142 -8.11 0.56 8.72
C THR A 142 -6.99 -0.47 8.83
N ASP A 143 -7.31 -1.70 9.22
CA ASP A 143 -6.43 -2.85 9.19
C ASP A 143 -7.01 -3.98 8.33
N ILE A 144 -6.18 -4.99 8.03
CA ILE A 144 -6.59 -6.16 7.24
C ILE A 144 -7.72 -6.95 7.93
N PRO A 145 -7.66 -7.28 9.23
CA PRO A 145 -8.76 -7.96 9.92
C PRO A 145 -10.12 -7.25 9.76
N SER A 146 -10.15 -5.93 9.87
CA SER A 146 -11.34 -5.09 9.71
C SER A 146 -11.84 -5.06 8.28
N ILE A 147 -10.95 -5.07 7.29
CA ILE A 147 -11.32 -5.21 5.87
C ILE A 147 -11.97 -6.56 5.63
N LEU A 148 -11.35 -7.65 6.12
CA LEU A 148 -11.85 -9.01 5.96
C LEU A 148 -13.22 -9.19 6.66
N ALA A 149 -13.40 -8.64 7.87
CA ALA A 149 -14.66 -8.69 8.60
C ALA A 149 -15.81 -7.96 7.87
N ARG A 150 -15.49 -6.97 7.04
CA ARG A 150 -16.46 -6.22 6.21
C ARG A 150 -16.65 -6.81 4.81
N SER A 151 -15.86 -7.81 4.43
CA SER A 151 -15.91 -8.40 3.10
C SER A 151 -17.23 -9.15 2.89
N ARG A 152 -17.90 -8.88 1.76
CA ARG A 152 -19.15 -9.58 1.38
C ARG A 152 -18.90 -10.76 0.45
N SER A 153 -17.74 -10.79 -0.20
CA SER A 153 -17.32 -11.83 -1.13
C SER A 153 -15.79 -11.77 -1.22
N THR A 154 -15.16 -12.94 -1.22
CA THR A 154 -13.71 -13.10 -1.33
C THR A 154 -13.44 -14.07 -2.47
N THR A 155 -12.56 -13.66 -3.40
CA THR A 155 -12.17 -14.49 -4.53
C THR A 155 -10.65 -14.55 -4.60
N TRP A 156 -10.09 -15.76 -4.66
CA TRP A 156 -8.66 -15.96 -4.85
C TRP A 156 -8.30 -15.78 -6.31
N GLN A 157 -7.24 -15.02 -6.59
CA GLN A 157 -6.74 -14.75 -7.94
C GLN A 157 -5.25 -15.06 -8.00
N VAL A 158 -4.83 -15.71 -9.09
CA VAL A 158 -3.41 -16.00 -9.36
C VAL A 158 -3.00 -15.23 -10.61
N SER A 159 -1.94 -14.44 -10.50
CA SER A 159 -1.33 -13.77 -11.65
C SER A 159 -0.22 -14.64 -12.22
N VAL A 160 -0.33 -15.04 -13.48
CA VAL A 160 0.70 -15.82 -14.19
C VAL A 160 1.35 -14.92 -15.23
N GLN A 161 2.69 -14.89 -15.24
CA GLN A 161 3.46 -14.26 -16.29
C GLN A 161 4.08 -15.38 -17.14
N LEU A 162 3.61 -15.51 -18.39
CA LEU A 162 4.11 -16.46 -19.39
C LEU A 162 5.18 -15.82 -20.26
#